data_AF-A0A0Q8A4Y9-F1
#
_entry.id   AF-A0A0Q8A4Y9-F1
#
_cell.length_a   1.000
_cell.length_b   1.000
_cell.length_c   1.000
_cell.angle_alpha   90.00
_cell.angle_beta   90.00
_cell.angle_gamma   90.00
#
_symmetry.space_group_name_H-M   'P 1'
#
loop_
_entity.id
_entity.type
_entity.pdbx_description
1 polymer ?
#
loop_
_entity_poly.entity_id
_entity_poly.type
_entity_poly.pdbx_seq_one_letter_code
_entity_poly.pdbx_strand_id
1 'polypeptide(L)'
;MPKTKRFWPIVAVVVLLFLVNLPIGHLWWTNHRLDTDGQVTQASVDKVEEIGSGDTKRYFVTFTLPGDVDPERHDYAEEVTRATWQTAKETDRIEVTYLVGHPSANRAAGNVPPGNVGLVLTLLADLAILGMFALMLWVRRHDVLELVATRDVARCKPGDLIEELEGGHVLVRGDVLEIEDDHVVLVSGGKRVKVILAGFANPVGHQQPAEAHGRKVPPR
;
A
#
# COMPACT_ATOMS: atom_id res chain seq x y z
N MET A 1 -11.15 5.96 27.37
CA MET A 1 -9.97 5.67 26.51
C MET A 1 -10.39 5.74 25.05
N PRO A 2 -9.66 6.46 24.18
CA PRO A 2 -10.21 6.93 22.91
C PRO A 2 -10.29 5.82 21.85
N LYS A 3 -11.36 5.90 21.03
CA LYS A 3 -11.74 5.01 19.93
C LYS A 3 -10.79 5.09 18.71
N THR A 4 -9.47 4.97 18.90
CA THR A 4 -8.49 5.11 17.79
C THR A 4 -8.25 3.83 16.99
N LYS A 5 -8.81 2.68 17.39
CA LYS A 5 -8.54 1.39 16.74
C LYS A 5 -9.01 1.28 15.29
N ARG A 6 -9.93 2.14 14.81
CA ARG A 6 -10.50 2.04 13.46
C ARG A 6 -9.65 2.70 12.36
N PHE A 7 -8.81 3.69 12.71
CA PHE A 7 -8.08 4.49 11.71
C PHE A 7 -6.65 3.98 11.45
N TRP A 8 -6.05 3.31 12.43
CA TRP A 8 -4.65 2.84 12.34
C TRP A 8 -4.36 1.94 11.13
N PRO A 9 -5.23 0.98 10.73
CA PRO A 9 -4.98 0.16 9.55
C PRO A 9 -4.94 0.98 8.25
N ILE A 10 -5.77 2.03 8.15
CA ILE A 10 -5.78 2.93 6.98
C ILE A 10 -4.47 3.72 6.93
N VAL A 11 -4.05 4.28 8.06
CA VAL A 11 -2.76 4.99 8.16
C VAL A 11 -1.60 4.09 7.78
N ALA A 12 -1.57 2.86 8.30
CA ALA A 12 -0.52 1.90 7.99
C ALA A 12 -0.44 1.59 6.48
N VAL A 13 -1.59 1.40 5.82
CA VAL A 13 -1.65 1.19 4.36
C VAL A 13 -1.16 2.43 3.60
N VAL A 14 -1.62 3.63 3.97
CA VAL A 14 -1.19 4.87 3.31
C VAL A 14 0.31 5.08 3.45
N VAL A 15 0.87 4.89 4.65
CA VAL A 15 2.32 4.99 4.90
C VAL A 15 3.09 3.95 4.07
N LEU A 16 2.60 2.70 4.02
CA LEU A 16 3.26 1.66 3.25
C LEU A 16 3.26 1.97 1.75
N LEU A 17 2.13 2.39 1.18
CA LEU A 17 2.04 2.80 -0.22
C LEU A 17 2.98 3.98 -0.52
N PHE A 18 3.07 4.94 0.40
CA PHE A 18 3.99 6.07 0.25
C PHE A 18 5.46 5.61 0.24
N LEU A 19 5.86 4.72 1.15
CA LEU A 19 7.23 4.21 1.22
C LEU A 19 7.61 3.40 -0.03
N VAL A 20 6.68 2.58 -0.55
CA VAL A 20 6.89 1.80 -1.77
C VAL A 20 7.07 2.71 -3.00
N ASN A 21 6.32 3.82 -3.07
CA ASN A 21 6.36 4.74 -4.20
C ASN A 21 7.43 5.85 -4.08
N LEU A 22 8.09 5.97 -2.92
CA LEU A 22 9.08 7.03 -2.66
C LEU A 22 10.23 7.07 -3.69
N PRO A 23 10.83 5.94 -4.11
CA PRO A 23 11.90 5.96 -5.11
C PRO A 23 11.45 6.53 -6.46
N ILE A 24 10.23 6.20 -6.91
CA ILE A 24 9.66 6.71 -8.16
C ILE A 24 9.39 8.21 -8.04
N GLY A 25 8.80 8.64 -6.92
CA GLY A 25 8.57 10.06 -6.64
C GLY A 25 9.87 10.86 -6.64
N HIS A 26 10.93 10.30 -6.05
CA HIS A 26 12.25 10.92 -6.03
C HIS A 26 12.85 11.02 -7.44
N LEU A 27 12.81 9.96 -8.25
CA LEU A 27 13.28 9.97 -9.64
C LEU A 27 12.53 11.02 -10.48
N TRP A 28 11.21 11.06 -10.36
CA TRP A 28 10.37 12.03 -11.08
C TRP A 28 10.71 13.47 -10.68
N TRP A 29 10.85 13.73 -9.38
CA TRP A 29 11.22 15.04 -8.85
C TRP A 29 12.60 15.50 -9.34
N THR A 30 13.60 14.61 -9.27
CA THR A 30 14.97 14.92 -9.74
C THR A 30 14.99 15.20 -11.25
N ASN A 31 14.27 14.42 -12.06
CA ASN A 31 14.14 14.69 -13.49
C ASN A 31 13.45 16.03 -13.76
N HIS A 32 12.37 16.33 -13.06
CA HIS A 32 11.70 17.62 -13.19
C HIS A 32 12.63 18.79 -12.86
N ARG A 33 13.44 18.66 -11.81
CA ARG A 33 14.46 19.65 -11.46
C ARG A 33 15.54 19.76 -12.53
N LEU A 34 16.00 18.65 -13.11
CA LEU A 34 16.94 18.69 -14.24
C LEU A 34 16.34 19.40 -15.46
N ASP A 35 15.04 19.26 -15.70
CA ASP A 35 14.36 19.92 -16.82
C ASP A 35 14.20 21.44 -16.60
N THR A 36 14.10 21.88 -15.34
CA THR A 36 13.76 23.27 -14.97
C THR A 36 14.98 24.08 -14.52
N ASP A 37 15.81 23.50 -13.66
CA ASP A 37 16.97 24.12 -13.03
C ASP A 37 18.31 23.61 -13.60
N GLY A 38 18.28 22.63 -14.50
CA GLY A 38 19.47 21.95 -14.99
C GLY A 38 20.39 22.86 -15.80
N GLN A 39 21.70 22.69 -15.61
CA GLN A 39 22.73 23.31 -16.44
C GLN A 39 23.41 22.28 -17.31
N VAL A 40 23.82 22.69 -18.51
CA VAL A 40 24.44 21.82 -19.50
C VAL A 40 25.95 22.02 -19.49
N THR A 41 26.71 20.92 -19.51
CA THR A 41 28.17 20.93 -19.67
C THR A 41 28.64 19.79 -20.57
N GLN A 42 29.91 19.84 -20.97
CA GLN A 42 30.58 18.79 -21.74
C GLN A 42 31.44 17.93 -20.81
N ALA A 43 31.00 16.69 -20.57
CA ALA A 43 31.72 15.71 -19.78
C ALA A 43 32.77 14.98 -20.63
N SER A 44 33.81 14.46 -19.97
CA SER A 44 34.81 13.59 -20.60
C SER A 44 34.30 12.16 -20.56
N VAL A 45 34.36 11.45 -21.69
CA VAL A 45 33.96 10.05 -21.74
C VAL A 45 35.15 9.17 -21.41
N ASP A 46 35.01 8.33 -20.39
CA ASP A 46 36.06 7.45 -19.91
C ASP A 46 35.91 6.04 -20.51
N LYS A 47 34.67 5.61 -20.74
CA LYS A 47 34.37 4.29 -21.28
C LYS A 47 33.08 4.29 -22.10
N VAL A 48 33.07 3.49 -23.16
CA VAL A 48 31.87 3.20 -23.96
C VAL A 48 31.68 1.70 -24.05
N GLU A 49 30.50 1.21 -23.69
CA GLU A 49 30.17 -0.22 -23.67
C GLU A 49 28.91 -0.50 -24.48
N GLU A 50 28.89 -1.67 -25.11
CA GLU A 50 27.72 -2.22 -25.78
C GLU A 50 27.41 -3.57 -25.12
N ILE A 51 26.19 -3.74 -24.61
CA ILE A 51 25.75 -4.93 -23.89
C ILE A 51 24.56 -5.55 -24.62
N GLY A 52 24.54 -6.88 -24.75
CA GLY A 52 23.47 -7.61 -25.41
C GLY A 52 23.77 -7.95 -26.88
N SER A 53 22.79 -8.51 -27.58
CA SER A 53 22.94 -8.94 -28.98
C SER A 53 21.64 -8.74 -29.77
N GLY A 54 21.79 -8.55 -31.09
CA GLY A 54 20.66 -8.29 -32.00
C GLY A 54 19.83 -7.07 -31.57
N ASP A 55 18.53 -7.27 -31.43
CA ASP A 55 17.55 -6.23 -31.06
C ASP A 55 17.56 -5.87 -29.56
N THR A 56 18.32 -6.59 -28.74
CA THR A 56 18.44 -6.34 -27.28
C THR A 56 19.69 -5.55 -26.91
N LYS A 57 20.40 -4.99 -27.90
CA LYS A 57 21.61 -4.19 -27.68
C LYS A 57 21.29 -2.91 -26.93
N ARG A 58 22.04 -2.68 -25.86
CA ARG A 58 22.00 -1.51 -25.00
C ARG A 58 23.37 -0.84 -25.00
N TYR A 59 23.38 0.48 -24.98
CA TYR A 59 24.60 1.27 -25.16
C TYR A 59 24.84 2.09 -23.90
N PHE A 60 26.00 1.91 -23.28
CA PHE A 60 26.36 2.57 -22.03
C PHE A 60 27.57 3.46 -22.23
N VAL A 61 27.57 4.60 -21.54
CA VAL A 61 28.68 5.55 -21.52
C VAL A 61 29.04 5.82 -20.05
N THR A 62 30.31 5.64 -19.71
CA THR A 62 30.90 6.11 -18.46
C THR A 62 31.60 7.43 -18.71
N PHE A 63 31.33 8.43 -17.90
CA PHE A 63 31.86 9.77 -18.05
C PHE A 63 32.16 10.43 -16.70
N THR A 64 33.05 11.41 -16.74
CA THR A 64 33.41 12.25 -15.61
C THR A 64 33.06 13.70 -15.91
N LEU A 65 32.40 14.36 -14.96
CA LEU A 65 32.08 15.78 -15.07
C LEU A 65 33.36 16.65 -14.93
N PRO A 66 33.38 17.86 -15.52
CA PRO A 66 34.48 18.81 -15.30
C PRO A 66 34.72 19.09 -13.81
N GLY A 67 35.98 19.32 -13.42
CA GLY A 67 36.35 19.46 -12.00
C GLY A 67 35.79 20.70 -11.30
N ASP A 68 35.34 21.70 -12.05
CA ASP A 68 34.58 22.86 -11.55
C ASP A 68 33.11 22.51 -11.21
N VAL A 69 32.58 21.44 -11.80
CA VAL A 69 31.23 20.91 -11.56
C VAL A 69 31.25 19.82 -10.49
N ASP A 70 32.15 18.84 -10.64
CA ASP A 70 32.38 17.77 -9.68
C ASP A 70 33.87 17.72 -9.27
N PRO A 71 34.25 18.38 -8.17
CA PRO A 71 35.62 18.39 -7.68
C PRO A 71 36.15 17.00 -7.31
N GLU A 72 35.26 16.08 -6.93
CA GLU A 72 35.60 14.71 -6.55
C GLU A 72 35.79 13.79 -7.76
N ARG A 73 35.38 14.24 -8.96
CA ARG A 73 35.52 13.52 -10.24
C ARG A 73 34.98 12.10 -10.17
N HIS A 74 33.73 11.96 -9.77
CA HIS A 74 33.04 10.68 -9.77
C HIS A 74 32.83 10.17 -11.19
N ASP A 75 32.91 8.84 -11.33
CA ASP A 75 32.49 8.14 -12.54
C ASP A 75 30.97 7.99 -12.54
N TYR A 76 30.32 8.50 -13.58
CA TYR A 76 28.90 8.30 -13.83
C TYR A 76 28.70 7.37 -15.01
N ALA A 77 27.76 6.44 -14.91
CA ALA A 77 27.44 5.51 -15.99
C ALA A 77 25.96 5.58 -16.34
N GLU A 78 25.65 5.83 -17.61
CA GLU A 78 24.28 5.91 -18.09
C GLU A 78 24.08 5.12 -19.39
N GLU A 79 22.86 4.62 -19.56
CA GLU A 79 22.40 4.09 -20.83
C GLU A 79 21.97 5.24 -21.74
N VAL A 80 22.43 5.23 -22.98
CA VAL A 80 22.14 6.27 -23.96
C VAL A 80 21.66 5.68 -25.29
N THR A 81 21.09 6.51 -26.14
CA THR A 81 20.75 6.10 -27.50
C THR A 81 21.99 5.70 -28.28
N ARG A 82 21.83 4.83 -29.29
CA ARG A 82 22.91 4.43 -30.19
C ARG A 82 23.59 5.63 -30.84
N ALA A 83 22.83 6.65 -31.25
CA ALA A 83 23.37 7.84 -31.90
C ALA A 83 24.31 8.60 -30.95
N THR A 84 23.87 8.85 -29.71
CA THR A 84 24.70 9.49 -28.68
C THR A 84 25.94 8.65 -28.37
N TRP A 85 25.80 7.33 -28.23
CA TRP A 85 26.93 6.43 -27.97
C TRP A 85 27.99 6.49 -29.08
N GLN A 86 27.57 6.55 -30.35
CA GLN A 86 28.48 6.66 -31.49
C GLN A 86 29.24 8.00 -31.44
N THR A 87 28.54 9.10 -31.20
CA THR A 87 29.17 10.43 -31.04
C THR A 87 30.14 10.46 -29.86
N ALA A 88 29.75 9.89 -28.71
CA ALA A 88 30.61 9.80 -27.53
C ALA A 88 31.90 9.00 -27.81
N LYS A 89 31.78 7.89 -28.55
CA LYS A 89 32.92 7.06 -28.96
C LYS A 89 33.86 7.76 -29.95
N GLU A 90 33.34 8.66 -30.79
CA GLU A 90 34.14 9.37 -31.79
C GLU A 90 34.82 10.63 -31.24
N THR A 91 34.19 11.27 -30.25
CA THR A 91 34.62 12.59 -29.74
C THR A 91 35.22 12.55 -28.34
N ASP A 92 35.12 11.43 -27.63
CA ASP A 92 35.45 11.26 -26.21
C ASP A 92 34.74 12.29 -25.31
N ARG A 93 33.58 12.79 -25.75
CA ARG A 93 32.79 13.81 -25.07
C ARG A 93 31.31 13.49 -25.11
N ILE A 94 30.61 13.90 -24.06
CA ILE A 94 29.15 13.80 -24.00
C ILE A 94 28.56 15.02 -23.31
N GLU A 95 27.45 15.51 -23.85
CA GLU A 95 26.69 16.59 -23.22
C GLU A 95 25.92 16.03 -22.02
N VAL A 96 26.01 16.69 -20.88
CA VAL A 96 25.36 16.26 -19.63
C VAL A 96 24.65 17.45 -19.01
N THR A 97 23.37 17.23 -18.66
CA THR A 97 22.60 18.17 -17.83
C THR A 97 22.77 17.78 -16.37
N TYR A 98 23.07 18.73 -15.48
CA TYR A 98 23.27 18.47 -14.05
C TYR A 98 22.67 19.57 -13.17
N LEU A 99 22.49 19.29 -11.87
CA LEU A 99 22.07 20.28 -10.89
C LEU A 99 23.26 20.92 -10.17
N VAL A 100 23.28 22.24 -10.13
CA VAL A 100 24.35 23.00 -9.44
C VAL A 100 24.43 22.63 -7.96
N GLY A 101 25.66 22.37 -7.50
CA GLY A 101 25.95 21.91 -6.14
C GLY A 101 25.55 20.46 -5.85
N HIS A 102 24.96 19.75 -6.81
CA HIS A 102 24.49 18.37 -6.67
C HIS A 102 24.85 17.57 -7.94
N PRO A 103 26.15 17.37 -8.24
CA PRO A 103 26.59 16.76 -9.51
C PRO A 103 26.09 15.32 -9.69
N SER A 104 25.75 14.61 -8.62
CA SER A 104 25.13 13.28 -8.67
C SER A 104 23.71 13.26 -9.26
N ALA A 105 23.02 14.39 -9.27
CA ALA A 105 21.81 14.58 -10.04
C ALA A 105 22.22 15.09 -11.43
N ASN A 106 22.48 14.15 -12.34
CA ASN A 106 22.83 14.43 -13.72
C ASN A 106 22.06 13.52 -14.69
N ARG A 107 22.09 13.89 -15.97
CA ARG A 107 21.46 13.14 -17.07
C ARG A 107 22.22 13.42 -18.36
N ALA A 108 22.76 12.39 -18.98
CA ALA A 108 23.44 12.49 -20.26
C ALA A 108 22.47 12.77 -21.41
N ALA A 109 22.94 13.45 -22.45
CA ALA A 109 22.18 13.64 -23.67
C ALA A 109 21.82 12.29 -24.29
N GLY A 110 20.56 12.13 -24.73
CA GLY A 110 20.08 10.85 -25.24
C GLY A 110 19.99 9.75 -24.19
N ASN A 111 19.94 10.08 -22.89
CA ASN A 111 19.62 9.13 -21.82
C ASN A 111 18.37 8.31 -22.19
N VAL A 112 18.47 6.99 -22.05
CA VAL A 112 17.34 6.09 -22.22
C VAL A 112 16.68 5.90 -20.85
N PRO A 113 15.42 6.30 -20.69
CA PRO A 113 14.74 6.16 -19.40
C PRO A 113 14.64 4.68 -19.04
N PRO A 114 14.70 4.34 -17.73
CA PRO A 114 14.52 2.97 -17.29
C PRO A 114 13.19 2.43 -17.80
N GLY A 115 13.20 1.19 -18.29
CA GLY A 115 12.01 0.54 -18.82
C GLY A 115 10.89 0.41 -17.77
N ASN A 116 9.66 0.19 -18.25
CA ASN A 116 8.46 0.18 -17.41
C ASN A 116 8.39 -0.98 -16.40
N VAL A 117 9.38 -1.88 -16.36
CA VAL A 117 9.38 -3.06 -15.46
C VAL A 117 9.27 -2.64 -14.00
N GLY A 118 10.03 -1.62 -13.57
CA GLY A 118 9.97 -1.13 -12.19
C GLY A 118 8.60 -0.55 -11.84
N LEU A 119 7.98 0.18 -12.78
CA LEU A 119 6.63 0.72 -12.61
C LEU A 119 5.58 -0.40 -12.52
N VAL A 120 5.68 -1.42 -13.39
CA VAL A 120 4.76 -2.57 -13.37
C VAL A 120 4.88 -3.34 -12.06
N LEU A 121 6.10 -3.61 -11.59
CA LEU A 121 6.33 -4.29 -10.32
C LEU A 121 5.78 -3.48 -9.14
N THR A 122 5.96 -2.16 -9.15
CA THR A 122 5.43 -1.28 -8.10
C THR A 122 3.90 -1.27 -8.11
N LEU A 123 3.28 -1.16 -9.28
CA LEU A 123 1.83 -1.23 -9.43
C LEU A 123 1.26 -2.57 -8.93
N LEU A 124 1.93 -3.69 -9.21
CA LEU A 124 1.53 -5.00 -8.71
C LEU A 124 1.62 -5.07 -7.18
N ALA A 125 2.67 -4.51 -6.57
CA ALA A 125 2.81 -4.45 -5.11
C ALA A 125 1.69 -3.62 -4.48
N ASP A 126 1.37 -2.45 -5.05
CA ASP A 126 0.29 -1.59 -4.58
C ASP A 126 -1.08 -2.29 -4.67
N LEU A 127 -1.35 -2.97 -5.80
CA LEU A 127 -2.56 -3.77 -5.96
C LEU A 127 -2.65 -4.92 -4.95
N ALA A 128 -1.54 -5.58 -4.63
CA ALA A 128 -1.51 -6.62 -3.61
C ALA A 128 -1.81 -6.07 -2.21
N ILE A 129 -1.24 -4.91 -1.86
CA ILE A 129 -1.51 -4.23 -0.58
C ILE A 129 -2.99 -3.84 -0.47
N LEU A 130 -3.53 -3.21 -1.52
CA LEU A 130 -4.94 -2.81 -1.57
C LEU A 130 -5.86 -4.03 -1.55
N GLY A 131 -5.51 -5.09 -2.27
CA GLY A 131 -6.23 -6.36 -2.28
C GLY A 131 -6.27 -7.02 -0.91
N MET A 132 -5.12 -7.08 -0.21
CA MET A 132 -5.04 -7.60 1.16
C MET A 132 -5.87 -6.75 2.14
N PHE A 133 -5.82 -5.42 1.99
CA PHE A 133 -6.62 -4.52 2.82
C PHE A 133 -8.12 -4.69 2.57
N ALA A 134 -8.53 -4.75 1.30
CA ALA A 134 -9.92 -5.02 0.92
C ALA A 134 -10.40 -6.38 1.41
N LEU A 135 -9.57 -7.42 1.29
CA LEU A 135 -9.85 -8.77 1.80
C LEU A 135 -10.01 -8.76 3.33
N MET A 136 -9.14 -8.06 4.05
CA MET A 136 -9.26 -7.90 5.50
C MET A 136 -10.59 -7.22 5.88
N LEU A 137 -10.99 -6.17 5.17
CA LEU A 137 -12.28 -5.50 5.40
C LEU A 137 -13.46 -6.42 5.06
N TRP A 138 -13.35 -7.19 3.99
CA TRP A 138 -14.36 -8.15 3.56
C TRP A 138 -14.55 -9.26 4.60
N VAL A 139 -13.47 -9.92 5.02
CA VAL A 139 -13.50 -10.96 6.07
C VAL A 139 -14.10 -10.43 7.37
N ARG A 140 -13.69 -9.23 7.83
CA ARG A 140 -14.26 -8.63 9.05
C ARG A 140 -15.76 -8.35 8.94
N ARG A 141 -16.27 -8.07 7.75
CA ARG A 141 -17.70 -7.81 7.55
C ARG A 141 -18.51 -9.11 7.57
N HIS A 142 -17.93 -10.21 7.10
CA HIS A 142 -18.59 -11.52 7.07
C HIS A 142 -18.47 -12.32 8.37
N ASP A 143 -17.69 -11.86 9.35
CA ASP A 143 -17.51 -12.53 10.65
C ASP A 143 -18.55 -12.10 11.72
N VAL A 144 -19.75 -11.67 11.27
CA VAL A 144 -20.87 -11.30 12.15
C VAL A 144 -21.96 -12.36 12.03
N LEU A 145 -22.24 -13.07 13.12
CA LEU A 145 -23.37 -13.99 13.20
C LEU A 145 -24.66 -13.18 13.38
N GLU A 146 -25.58 -13.27 12.41
CA GLU A 146 -26.89 -12.60 12.53
C GLU A 146 -27.94 -13.58 13.07
N LEU A 147 -28.66 -13.13 14.10
CA LEU A 147 -29.76 -13.85 14.74
C LEU A 147 -31.01 -12.98 14.75
N VAL A 148 -32.18 -13.53 14.48
CA VAL A 148 -33.46 -12.89 14.80
C VAL A 148 -33.91 -13.38 16.17
N ALA A 149 -34.10 -12.46 17.12
CA ALA A 149 -34.54 -12.77 18.47
C ALA A 149 -35.89 -13.51 18.43
N THR A 150 -36.02 -14.54 19.25
CA THR A 150 -37.27 -15.29 19.45
C THR A 150 -37.89 -15.03 20.82
N ARG A 151 -37.19 -14.28 21.67
CA ARG A 151 -37.63 -13.80 22.98
C ARG A 151 -36.78 -12.61 23.40
N ASP A 152 -37.19 -11.94 24.47
CA ASP A 152 -36.44 -10.84 25.07
C ASP A 152 -35.02 -11.25 25.44
N VAL A 153 -34.08 -10.32 25.25
CA VAL A 153 -32.70 -10.48 25.72
C VAL A 153 -32.73 -10.47 27.25
N ALA A 154 -31.99 -11.36 27.89
CA ALA A 154 -31.98 -11.47 29.34
C ALA A 154 -30.58 -11.26 29.89
N ARG A 155 -30.48 -10.72 31.10
CA ARG A 155 -29.19 -10.67 31.81
C ARG A 155 -28.80 -12.08 32.23
N CYS A 156 -27.54 -12.46 32.06
CA CYS A 156 -27.02 -13.76 32.47
C CYS A 156 -25.77 -13.65 33.35
N LYS A 157 -25.23 -14.79 33.78
CA LYS A 157 -23.91 -14.84 34.39
C LYS A 157 -22.83 -14.56 33.32
N PRO A 158 -21.69 -13.95 33.69
CA PRO A 158 -20.56 -13.80 32.77
C PRO A 158 -20.15 -15.14 32.18
N GLY A 159 -19.86 -15.17 30.89
CA GLY A 159 -19.42 -16.35 30.17
C GLY A 159 -19.82 -16.30 28.70
N ASP A 160 -18.89 -16.70 27.85
CA ASP A 160 -19.10 -16.78 26.40
C ASP A 160 -19.66 -18.16 26.05
N LEU A 161 -20.79 -18.18 25.35
CA LEU A 161 -21.40 -19.41 24.86
C LEU A 161 -22.13 -19.14 23.55
N ILE A 162 -21.85 -19.95 22.53
CA ILE A 162 -22.67 -20.01 21.31
C ILE A 162 -23.06 -21.48 21.14
N GLU A 163 -24.33 -21.78 21.31
CA GLU A 163 -24.86 -23.14 21.25
C GLU A 163 -25.99 -23.20 20.21
N GLU A 164 -25.85 -24.10 19.23
CA GLU A 164 -26.92 -24.40 18.28
C GLU A 164 -27.90 -25.37 18.92
N LEU A 165 -29.16 -24.97 18.98
CA LEU A 165 -30.28 -25.73 19.52
C LEU A 165 -31.08 -26.39 18.38
N GLU A 166 -31.96 -27.33 18.74
CA GLU A 166 -32.85 -27.98 17.77
C GLU A 166 -33.73 -26.95 17.01
N GLY A 167 -34.05 -27.25 15.75
CA GLY A 167 -34.91 -26.39 14.92
C GLY A 167 -34.24 -25.13 14.37
N GLY A 168 -32.90 -25.04 14.43
CA GLY A 168 -32.14 -23.88 13.91
C GLY A 168 -32.15 -22.66 14.83
N HIS A 169 -32.54 -22.87 16.09
CA HIS A 169 -32.40 -21.88 17.15
C HIS A 169 -30.95 -21.85 17.64
N VAL A 170 -30.51 -20.70 18.13
CA VAL A 170 -29.17 -20.47 18.65
C VAL A 170 -29.31 -19.70 19.95
N LEU A 171 -28.64 -20.21 20.98
CA LEU A 171 -28.41 -19.53 22.24
C LEU A 171 -27.06 -18.82 22.15
N VAL A 172 -27.03 -17.53 22.46
CA VAL A 172 -25.79 -16.77 22.60
C VAL A 172 -25.73 -16.12 23.96
N ARG A 173 -24.62 -16.34 24.68
CA ARG A 173 -24.24 -15.59 25.87
C ARG A 173 -22.95 -14.84 25.59
N GLY A 174 -22.92 -13.56 25.94
CA GLY A 174 -21.76 -12.71 25.75
C GLY A 174 -22.02 -11.30 26.27
N ASP A 175 -21.05 -10.42 26.12
CA ASP A 175 -21.18 -9.04 26.58
C ASP A 175 -21.83 -8.16 25.51
N VAL A 176 -22.73 -7.28 25.94
CA VAL A 176 -23.33 -6.27 25.07
C VAL A 176 -22.27 -5.26 24.62
N LEU A 177 -22.02 -5.22 23.31
CA LEU A 177 -21.05 -4.35 22.67
C LEU A 177 -21.69 -3.07 22.10
N GLU A 178 -22.84 -3.20 21.43
CA GLU A 178 -23.57 -2.09 20.81
C GLU A 178 -25.07 -2.30 21.04
N ILE A 179 -25.82 -1.20 21.28
CA ILE A 179 -27.28 -1.21 21.44
C ILE A 179 -27.83 -0.19 20.46
N GLU A 180 -28.73 -0.62 19.59
CA GLU A 180 -29.46 0.19 18.63
C GLU A 180 -30.97 -0.11 18.79
N ASP A 181 -31.83 0.69 18.18
CA ASP A 181 -33.30 0.57 18.34
C ASP A 181 -33.86 -0.78 17.83
N ASP A 182 -33.27 -1.33 16.77
CA ASP A 182 -33.75 -2.54 16.10
C ASP A 182 -32.87 -3.78 16.36
N HIS A 183 -31.70 -3.62 16.97
CA HIS A 183 -30.76 -4.72 17.22
C HIS A 183 -29.78 -4.46 18.36
N VAL A 184 -29.20 -5.53 18.87
CA VAL A 184 -28.11 -5.50 19.84
C VAL A 184 -26.94 -6.33 19.30
N VAL A 185 -25.71 -5.86 19.50
CA VAL A 185 -24.51 -6.63 19.15
C VAL A 185 -23.90 -7.20 20.43
N LEU A 186 -23.81 -8.52 20.50
CA LEU A 186 -23.07 -9.23 21.55
C LEU A 186 -21.69 -9.60 21.04
N VAL A 187 -20.70 -9.64 21.95
CA VAL A 187 -19.42 -10.29 21.71
C VAL A 187 -19.33 -11.55 22.55
N SER A 188 -19.07 -12.68 21.90
CA SER A 188 -18.94 -13.99 22.55
C SER A 188 -17.80 -14.77 21.90
N GLY A 189 -16.75 -15.11 22.65
CA GLY A 189 -15.62 -15.89 22.16
C GLY A 189 -14.86 -15.20 21.03
N GLY A 190 -14.83 -13.87 21.03
CA GLY A 190 -14.22 -13.04 19.98
C GLY A 190 -15.09 -12.85 18.72
N LYS A 191 -16.24 -13.52 18.62
CA LYS A 191 -17.19 -13.34 17.51
C LYS A 191 -18.20 -12.25 17.83
N ARG A 192 -18.57 -11.46 16.82
CA ARG A 192 -19.68 -10.50 16.91
C ARG A 192 -20.97 -11.20 16.53
N VAL A 193 -21.98 -11.06 17.37
CA VAL A 193 -23.32 -11.60 17.13
C VAL A 193 -24.30 -10.45 17.10
N LYS A 194 -24.89 -10.17 15.92
CA LYS A 194 -25.94 -9.18 15.76
C LYS A 194 -27.29 -9.85 16.00
N VAL A 195 -27.98 -9.45 17.05
CA VAL A 195 -29.30 -9.93 17.45
C VAL A 195 -30.35 -8.90 17.02
N ILE A 196 -31.10 -9.19 15.96
CA ILE A 196 -32.22 -8.38 15.49
C ILE A 196 -33.39 -8.60 16.43
N LEU A 197 -33.88 -7.53 17.07
CA LEU A 197 -34.85 -7.64 18.16
C LEU A 197 -36.25 -8.01 17.69
N ALA A 198 -36.66 -7.63 16.48
CA ALA A 198 -37.94 -8.01 15.86
C ALA A 198 -39.19 -7.88 16.78
N GLY A 199 -39.21 -6.85 17.64
CA GLY A 199 -40.30 -6.58 18.59
C GLY A 199 -40.05 -7.07 20.02
N PHE A 200 -38.96 -7.81 20.28
CA PHE A 200 -38.52 -8.20 21.61
C PHE A 200 -37.69 -7.11 22.30
N ALA A 201 -37.75 -7.05 23.62
CA ALA A 201 -37.05 -6.04 24.41
C ALA A 201 -35.60 -6.42 24.71
N ASN A 202 -34.74 -5.41 24.86
CA ASN A 202 -33.43 -5.56 25.49
C ASN A 202 -33.34 -4.73 26.78
N PRO A 203 -33.50 -5.35 27.96
CA PRO A 203 -33.29 -4.70 29.25
C PRO A 203 -31.81 -4.64 29.67
N VAL A 204 -30.89 -5.22 28.89
CA VAL A 204 -29.47 -5.35 29.25
C VAL A 204 -28.65 -4.16 28.74
N GLY A 205 -27.92 -3.52 29.64
CA GLY A 205 -27.09 -2.36 29.33
C GLY A 205 -25.77 -2.70 28.65
N HIS A 206 -25.10 -1.67 28.14
CA HIS A 206 -23.79 -1.79 27.49
C HIS A 206 -22.74 -2.39 28.45
N GLN A 207 -21.83 -3.24 27.93
CA GLN A 207 -20.80 -3.96 28.69
C GLN A 207 -21.35 -4.87 29.81
N GLN A 208 -22.58 -5.35 29.67
CA GLN A 208 -23.15 -6.31 30.60
C GLN A 208 -23.33 -7.68 29.93
N PRO A 209 -23.18 -8.78 30.69
CA PRO A 209 -23.46 -10.11 30.17
C PRO A 209 -24.95 -10.26 29.84
N ALA A 210 -25.22 -10.64 28.61
CA ALA A 210 -26.55 -10.88 28.07
C ALA A 210 -26.64 -12.28 27.46
N GLU A 211 -27.84 -12.84 27.55
CA GLU A 211 -28.27 -14.04 26.87
C GLU A 211 -29.34 -13.68 25.84
N ALA A 212 -29.10 -14.06 24.59
CA ALA A 212 -30.05 -13.93 23.50
C ALA A 212 -30.39 -15.31 22.94
N HIS A 213 -31.68 -15.50 22.61
CA HIS A 213 -32.15 -16.66 21.86
C HIS A 213 -32.68 -16.16 20.54
N GLY A 214 -32.26 -16.80 19.46
CA GLY A 214 -32.73 -16.40 18.15
C GLY A 214 -32.55 -17.48 17.12
N ARG A 215 -33.13 -17.25 15.94
CA ARG A 215 -32.90 -18.11 14.77
C ARG A 215 -31.80 -17.51 13.92
N LYS A 216 -30.88 -18.35 13.46
CA LYS A 216 -29.79 -17.95 12.57
C LYS A 216 -30.33 -17.41 11.25
N VAL A 217 -29.92 -16.22 10.89
CA VAL A 217 -30.17 -15.66 9.55
C VAL A 217 -29.10 -16.20 8.62
N PRO A 218 -29.46 -16.84 7.50
CA PRO A 218 -28.46 -17.24 6.52
C PRO A 218 -27.72 -16.00 6.00
N PRO A 219 -26.38 -16.06 5.85
CA PRO A 219 -25.61 -14.94 5.34
C PRO A 219 -26.14 -14.54 3.96
N ARG A 220 -26.41 -13.24 3.76
CA ARG A 220 -26.82 -12.65 2.48
C ARG A 220 -25.62 -12.37 1.58
#